data_AF-Q389Q8-F1
#
_entry.id   AF-Q389Q8-F1
#
_cell.length_a   1.000
_cell.length_b   1.000
_cell.length_c   1.000
_cell.angle_alpha   90.00
_cell.angle_beta   90.00
_cell.angle_gamma   90.00
#
_symmetry.space_group_name_H-M   'P 1'
#
loop_
_entity.id
_entity.type
_entity.pdbx_description
1 polymer ?
#
loop_
_entity_poly.entity_id
_entity_poly.type
_entity_poly.pdbx_seq_one_letter_code
_entity_poly.pdbx_strand_id
1 'polypeptide(L)'
;MSYIETGWDGFGERVDDLQSRRDEGLDIYLEETIGVGESIASDDDARRHNSVKEVTALLRSGHMSSMLQKLSDYSEQENVKNTITPDDPEYQFVIDSSNLVLRIEVEKSKAVVYARAHYSQRFPELAMFFTSGLLYARVVQLLQNNMDLSQVIDQLDELVPSQLTAVIIACASTTTGRELSPEELQRVLEACQEIETLEAAKQTFLEYIQRSMPLICPNLCAFLGTGITSQLFAIAGGVAPLAAMDPTELSRLGSTRANSSGIALKTTGFLSNSDFVVNHPPQLRPKALRLVSSTATVLARIDANRRAASHQEGVRQRELVRLKMLSWLDPPVLRGAGNNTYERRRRKRPRRNLR
;
A
#
# COMPACT_ATOMS: atom_id res chain seq x y z
N MET A 1 -32.87 -27.25 -51.36
CA MET A 1 -31.51 -27.71 -51.03
C MET A 1 -31.03 -26.90 -49.85
N SER A 2 -31.02 -27.56 -48.70
CA SER A 2 -30.63 -27.12 -47.37
C SER A 2 -29.27 -27.74 -47.03
N TYR A 3 -28.27 -26.93 -46.68
CA TYR A 3 -27.07 -27.35 -45.93
C TYR A 3 -26.59 -26.08 -45.18
N ILE A 4 -26.93 -25.91 -43.89
CA ILE A 4 -26.17 -26.34 -42.68
C ILE A 4 -24.90 -25.46 -42.53
N GLU A 5 -24.89 -24.49 -41.60
CA GLU A 5 -24.33 -24.61 -40.23
C GLU A 5 -22.82 -24.95 -40.28
N THR A 6 -21.85 -24.30 -39.66
CA THR A 6 -21.68 -23.74 -38.31
C THR A 6 -20.20 -23.32 -38.21
N GLY A 7 -19.82 -22.50 -37.22
CA GLY A 7 -18.46 -22.59 -36.66
C GLY A 7 -17.71 -21.28 -36.44
N TRP A 8 -18.18 -20.42 -35.52
CA TRP A 8 -17.35 -19.36 -34.93
C TRP A 8 -17.67 -19.04 -33.45
N ASP A 9 -18.36 -19.92 -32.70
CA ASP A 9 -18.76 -19.67 -31.29
C ASP A 9 -18.00 -20.50 -30.24
N GLY A 10 -16.77 -20.95 -30.52
CA GLY A 10 -16.04 -21.88 -29.63
C GLY A 10 -14.79 -21.34 -28.92
N PHE A 11 -14.42 -20.07 -29.07
CA PHE A 11 -13.11 -19.57 -28.60
C PHE A 11 -13.15 -18.68 -27.35
N GLY A 12 -14.33 -18.38 -26.81
CA GLY A 12 -14.51 -17.51 -25.64
C GLY A 12 -14.35 -18.19 -24.28
N GLU A 13 -14.75 -19.46 -24.14
CA GLU A 13 -14.86 -20.10 -22.82
C GLU A 13 -13.53 -20.67 -22.27
N ARG A 14 -12.50 -20.87 -23.11
CA ARG A 14 -11.23 -21.47 -22.66
C ARG A 14 -10.21 -20.50 -22.05
N VAL A 15 -10.44 -19.19 -22.14
CA VAL A 15 -9.53 -18.18 -21.56
C VAL A 15 -9.89 -17.88 -20.11
N ASP A 16 -11.18 -17.98 -19.74
CA ASP A 16 -11.65 -17.80 -18.37
C ASP A 16 -11.24 -18.95 -17.44
N ASP A 17 -11.16 -20.20 -17.94
CA ASP A 17 -10.72 -21.37 -17.16
C ASP A 17 -9.22 -21.35 -16.79
N LEU A 18 -8.38 -20.68 -17.59
CA LEU A 18 -6.96 -20.53 -17.30
C LEU A 18 -6.66 -19.31 -16.41
N GLN A 19 -7.53 -18.29 -16.43
CA GLN A 19 -7.44 -17.14 -15.54
C GLN A 19 -7.95 -17.47 -14.14
N SER A 20 -9.05 -18.22 -14.03
CA SER A 20 -9.61 -18.68 -12.75
C SER A 20 -8.64 -19.57 -11.97
N ARG A 21 -7.99 -20.56 -12.62
CA ARG A 21 -6.99 -21.43 -11.96
C ARG A 21 -5.66 -20.73 -11.61
N ARG A 22 -5.37 -19.56 -12.20
CA ARG A 22 -4.19 -18.75 -11.84
C ARG A 22 -4.48 -17.77 -10.70
N ASP A 23 -5.70 -17.24 -10.65
CA ASP A 23 -6.14 -16.37 -9.56
C ASP A 23 -6.18 -17.13 -8.22
N GLU A 24 -6.59 -18.41 -8.22
CA GLU A 24 -6.55 -19.26 -7.01
C GLU A 24 -5.15 -19.38 -6.40
N GLY A 25 -4.09 -19.46 -7.20
CA GLY A 25 -2.72 -19.62 -6.71
C GLY A 25 -2.12 -18.36 -6.07
N LEU A 26 -2.57 -17.17 -6.48
CA LEU A 26 -2.12 -15.89 -5.93
C LEU A 26 -2.93 -15.47 -4.70
N ASP A 27 -4.23 -15.83 -4.67
CA ASP A 27 -5.11 -15.57 -3.53
C ASP A 27 -4.67 -16.37 -2.28
N ILE A 28 -4.12 -17.58 -2.44
CA ILE A 28 -3.62 -18.42 -1.32
C ILE A 28 -2.50 -17.73 -0.52
N TYR A 29 -1.56 -17.04 -1.17
CA TYR A 29 -0.45 -16.37 -0.47
C TYR A 29 -0.89 -15.08 0.24
N LEU A 30 -1.92 -14.41 -0.26
CA LEU A 30 -2.48 -13.21 0.35
C LEU A 30 -3.40 -13.56 1.53
N GLU A 31 -4.18 -14.63 1.41
CA GLU A 31 -5.03 -15.15 2.48
C GLU A 31 -4.20 -15.76 3.62
N GLU A 32 -3.04 -16.36 3.38
CA GLU A 32 -2.19 -16.84 4.48
C GLU A 32 -1.41 -15.71 5.19
N THR A 33 -1.12 -14.61 4.50
CA THR A 33 -0.42 -13.45 5.11
C THR A 33 -1.37 -12.50 5.83
N ILE A 34 -2.64 -12.43 5.43
CA ILE A 34 -3.67 -11.55 6.00
C ILE A 34 -4.71 -12.31 6.85
N GLY A 35 -4.95 -13.60 6.57
CA GLY A 35 -6.14 -14.35 7.00
C GLY A 35 -6.01 -15.22 8.26
N VAL A 36 -4.95 -15.07 9.07
CA VAL A 36 -4.81 -15.85 10.33
C VAL A 36 -5.42 -15.13 11.55
N GLY A 37 -6.16 -14.04 11.36
CA GLY A 37 -6.98 -13.51 12.45
C GLY A 37 -8.24 -12.88 11.90
N GLU A 38 -9.39 -13.32 12.41
CA GLU A 38 -10.72 -12.79 12.15
C GLU A 38 -10.63 -11.28 11.86
N SER A 39 -11.18 -10.88 10.73
CA SER A 39 -11.29 -9.47 10.38
C SER A 39 -12.19 -8.80 11.41
N ILE A 40 -11.59 -8.23 12.45
CA ILE A 40 -12.26 -7.25 13.33
C ILE A 40 -12.47 -6.01 12.46
N ALA A 41 -13.50 -6.09 11.62
CA ALA A 41 -13.92 -5.01 10.74
C ALA A 41 -15.04 -4.19 11.39
N SER A 42 -15.70 -4.74 12.42
CA SER A 42 -16.79 -4.11 13.15
C SER A 42 -16.39 -3.78 14.59
N ASP A 43 -16.88 -2.64 15.09
CA ASP A 43 -16.72 -2.22 16.48
C ASP A 43 -17.34 -3.24 17.46
N ASP A 44 -18.35 -3.98 17.01
CA ASP A 44 -19.03 -5.00 17.82
C ASP A 44 -18.16 -6.24 18.03
N ASP A 45 -17.39 -6.66 17.03
CA ASP A 45 -16.45 -7.77 17.18
C ASP A 45 -15.29 -7.38 18.10
N ALA A 46 -14.82 -6.13 18.02
CA ALA A 46 -13.75 -5.62 18.88
C ALA A 46 -14.14 -5.65 20.36
N ARG A 47 -15.39 -5.31 20.68
CA ARG A 47 -15.92 -5.27 22.06
C ARG A 47 -16.07 -6.63 22.72
N ARG A 48 -16.02 -7.73 21.96
CA ARG A 48 -16.10 -9.10 22.53
C ARG A 48 -14.82 -9.50 23.25
N HIS A 49 -13.69 -8.91 22.88
CA HIS A 49 -12.40 -9.20 23.48
C HIS A 49 -12.19 -8.33 24.73
N ASN A 50 -11.73 -8.95 25.82
CA ASN A 50 -11.49 -8.24 27.08
C ASN A 50 -10.09 -7.66 27.17
N SER A 51 -9.15 -8.16 26.36
CA SER A 51 -7.78 -7.65 26.30
C SER A 51 -7.34 -7.53 24.85
N VAL A 52 -6.56 -6.49 24.58
CA VAL A 52 -5.91 -6.24 23.29
C VAL A 52 -5.00 -7.41 22.93
N LYS A 53 -4.46 -8.10 23.94
CA LYS A 53 -3.63 -9.29 23.80
C LYS A 53 -4.34 -10.48 23.14
N GLU A 54 -5.65 -10.47 23.04
CA GLU A 54 -6.35 -11.49 22.26
C GLU A 54 -6.36 -11.15 20.77
N VAL A 55 -6.29 -9.85 20.46
CA VAL A 55 -6.35 -9.30 19.11
C VAL A 55 -4.97 -9.19 18.44
N THR A 56 -3.92 -8.90 19.22
CA THR A 56 -2.56 -8.58 18.75
C THR A 56 -1.55 -9.67 19.07
N ALA A 57 -1.68 -10.86 18.47
CA ALA A 57 -0.85 -12.01 18.85
C ALA A 57 0.65 -11.85 18.49
N LEU A 58 1.01 -10.97 17.55
CA LEU A 58 2.36 -10.88 16.98
C LEU A 58 3.43 -10.50 18.00
N LEU A 59 3.18 -9.50 18.86
CA LEU A 59 4.19 -9.04 19.84
C LEU A 59 4.61 -10.16 20.81
N ARG A 60 3.70 -11.09 21.11
CA ARG A 60 3.95 -12.24 22.00
C ARG A 60 4.40 -13.49 21.25
N SER A 61 4.39 -13.46 19.92
CA SER A 61 4.83 -14.59 19.11
C SER A 61 6.34 -14.80 19.24
N GLY A 62 6.77 -16.06 19.36
CA GLY A 62 8.20 -16.39 19.34
C GLY A 62 8.89 -15.97 18.03
N HIS A 63 8.12 -15.80 16.96
CA HIS A 63 8.60 -15.29 15.68
C HIS A 63 9.07 -13.84 15.79
N MET A 64 8.30 -12.94 16.43
CA MET A 64 8.71 -11.55 16.64
C MET A 64 10.00 -11.46 17.45
N SER A 65 10.10 -12.19 18.56
CA SER A 65 11.31 -12.21 19.40
C SER A 65 12.53 -12.72 18.63
N SER A 66 12.37 -13.79 17.83
CA SER A 66 13.45 -14.31 16.99
C SER A 66 13.87 -13.30 15.91
N MET A 67 12.92 -12.59 15.30
CA MET A 67 13.20 -11.58 14.28
C MET A 67 13.91 -10.36 14.88
N LEU A 68 13.52 -9.91 16.07
CA LEU A 68 14.20 -8.82 16.78
C LEU A 68 15.63 -9.20 17.19
N GLN A 69 15.84 -10.44 17.63
CA GLN A 69 17.19 -10.93 17.94
C GLN A 69 18.07 -11.01 16.69
N LYS A 70 17.54 -11.53 15.57
CA LYS A 70 18.26 -11.51 14.30
C LYS A 70 18.55 -10.07 13.84
N LEU A 71 17.62 -9.15 14.04
CA LEU A 71 17.80 -7.74 13.70
C LEU A 71 18.96 -7.13 14.49
N SER A 72 19.04 -7.40 15.80
CA SER A 72 20.18 -6.94 16.60
C SER A 72 21.50 -7.53 16.08
N ASP A 73 21.54 -8.84 15.82
CA ASP A 73 22.74 -9.53 15.33
C ASP A 73 23.22 -8.96 13.99
N TYR A 74 22.31 -8.66 13.06
CA TYR A 74 22.66 -8.04 11.77
C TYR A 74 22.99 -6.55 11.89
N SER A 75 22.37 -5.83 12.84
CA SER A 75 22.67 -4.41 13.06
C SER A 75 24.05 -4.18 13.68
N GLU A 76 24.53 -5.11 14.51
CA GLU A 76 25.87 -5.07 15.09
C GLU A 76 26.95 -5.44 14.06
N GLN A 77 26.59 -6.27 13.09
CA GLN A 77 27.45 -6.61 11.95
C GLN A 77 27.45 -5.48 10.92
N GLU A 78 28.00 -4.31 11.26
CA GLU A 78 28.26 -3.20 10.33
C GLU A 78 29.37 -3.52 9.30
N ASN A 79 29.41 -4.75 8.78
CA ASN A 79 30.24 -5.05 7.62
C ASN A 79 29.58 -4.38 6.41
N VAL A 80 30.25 -3.38 5.83
CA VAL A 80 29.83 -2.70 4.59
C VAL A 80 29.84 -3.71 3.45
N LYS A 81 28.75 -4.47 3.31
CA LYS A 81 28.54 -5.36 2.17
C LYS A 81 28.08 -4.53 0.99
N ASN A 82 28.74 -4.69 -0.15
CA ASN A 82 28.39 -3.93 -1.36
C ASN A 82 27.15 -4.50 -2.08
N THR A 83 26.88 -5.80 -1.93
CA THR A 83 25.76 -6.50 -2.59
C THR A 83 25.31 -7.67 -1.74
N ILE A 84 23.99 -7.84 -1.59
CA ILE A 84 23.38 -9.01 -0.94
C ILE A 84 22.88 -9.95 -2.03
N THR A 85 23.36 -11.18 -2.03
CA THR A 85 23.02 -12.23 -2.99
C THR A 85 21.88 -13.09 -2.46
N PRO A 86 21.06 -13.77 -3.30
CA PRO A 86 19.98 -14.63 -2.81
C PRO A 86 20.52 -15.88 -2.08
N ASP A 87 21.82 -16.16 -2.21
CA ASP A 87 22.51 -17.21 -1.48
C ASP A 87 22.88 -16.77 -0.05
N ASP A 88 22.91 -15.46 0.23
CA ASP A 88 23.20 -14.94 1.56
C ASP A 88 22.00 -15.13 2.48
N PRO A 89 22.19 -15.56 3.74
CA PRO A 89 21.11 -15.72 4.71
C PRO A 89 20.40 -14.38 5.01
N GLU A 90 21.10 -13.27 4.83
CA GLU A 90 20.58 -11.91 4.97
C GLU A 90 19.45 -11.61 3.96
N TYR A 91 19.48 -12.22 2.77
CA TYR A 91 18.44 -12.04 1.77
C TYR A 91 17.08 -12.54 2.26
N GLN A 92 17.05 -13.73 2.87
CA GLN A 92 15.83 -14.30 3.45
C GLN A 92 15.35 -13.45 4.64
N PHE A 93 16.29 -12.97 5.48
CA PHE A 93 15.94 -12.10 6.59
C PHE A 93 15.28 -10.78 6.15
N VAL A 94 15.72 -10.19 5.03
CA VAL A 94 15.09 -8.98 4.48
C VAL A 94 13.67 -9.26 3.96
N ILE A 95 13.43 -10.43 3.35
CA ILE A 95 12.08 -10.84 2.92
C ILE A 95 11.19 -11.05 4.14
N ASP A 96 11.66 -11.80 5.14
CA ASP A 96 10.95 -12.05 6.40
C ASP A 96 10.64 -10.74 7.13
N SER A 97 11.59 -9.81 7.18
CA SER A 97 11.40 -8.48 7.77
C SER A 97 10.33 -7.68 7.02
N SER A 98 10.34 -7.74 5.69
CA SER A 98 9.34 -7.04 4.86
C SER A 98 7.94 -7.62 5.07
N ASN A 99 7.82 -8.94 5.20
CA ASN A 99 6.58 -9.63 5.57
C ASN A 99 6.11 -9.25 6.97
N LEU A 100 7.04 -9.19 7.92
CA LEU A 100 6.74 -8.81 9.30
C LEU A 100 6.20 -7.38 9.38
N VAL A 101 6.75 -6.43 8.62
CA VAL A 101 6.24 -5.06 8.55
C VAL A 101 4.78 -5.02 8.07
N LEU A 102 4.41 -5.79 7.04
CA LEU A 102 3.02 -5.89 6.59
C LEU A 102 2.11 -6.46 7.68
N ARG A 103 2.56 -7.51 8.39
CA ARG A 103 1.81 -8.10 9.51
C ARG A 103 1.63 -7.13 10.68
N ILE A 104 2.66 -6.37 11.03
CA ILE A 104 2.60 -5.33 12.06
C ILE A 104 1.53 -4.28 11.69
N GLU A 105 1.47 -3.85 10.43
CA GLU A 105 0.45 -2.88 9.98
C GLU A 105 -0.98 -3.41 10.12
N VAL A 106 -1.21 -4.69 9.80
CA VAL A 106 -2.51 -5.34 9.97
C VAL A 106 -2.89 -5.40 11.45
N GLU A 107 -1.99 -5.86 12.32
CA GLU A 107 -2.27 -5.93 13.76
C GLU A 107 -2.43 -4.56 14.42
N LYS A 108 -1.61 -3.58 14.02
CA LYS A 108 -1.76 -2.20 14.47
C LYS A 108 -3.14 -1.66 14.09
N SER A 109 -3.62 -1.96 12.87
CA SER A 109 -4.95 -1.55 12.44
C SER A 109 -6.05 -2.19 13.30
N LYS A 110 -5.91 -3.48 13.65
CA LYS A 110 -6.83 -4.16 14.59
C LYS A 110 -6.80 -3.53 15.98
N ALA A 111 -5.61 -3.23 16.51
CA ALA A 111 -5.45 -2.56 17.80
C ALA A 111 -6.08 -1.16 17.82
N VAL A 112 -5.99 -0.40 16.73
CA VAL A 112 -6.63 0.91 16.59
C VAL A 112 -8.17 0.79 16.59
N VAL A 113 -8.73 -0.20 15.89
CA VAL A 113 -10.17 -0.47 15.92
C VAL A 113 -10.62 -0.85 17.33
N TYR A 114 -9.87 -1.71 18.02
CA TYR A 114 -10.12 -2.05 19.42
C TYR A 114 -10.10 -0.82 20.34
N ALA A 115 -9.04 -0.01 20.27
CA ALA A 115 -8.92 1.22 21.08
C ALA A 115 -10.10 2.18 20.82
N ARG A 116 -10.51 2.35 19.56
CA ARG A 116 -11.66 3.19 19.18
C ARG A 116 -12.98 2.65 19.73
N ALA A 117 -13.23 1.35 19.61
CA ALA A 117 -14.49 0.74 20.04
C ALA A 117 -14.71 0.82 21.56
N HIS A 118 -13.63 0.73 22.35
CA HIS A 118 -13.66 0.87 23.81
C HIS A 118 -13.71 2.33 24.25
N TYR A 119 -12.88 3.21 23.68
CA TYR A 119 -12.84 4.63 24.06
C TYR A 119 -14.04 5.43 23.55
N SER A 120 -14.75 4.94 22.52
CA SER A 120 -16.01 5.51 22.03
C SER A 120 -17.08 5.65 23.12
N GLN A 121 -17.02 4.86 24.21
CA GLN A 121 -17.94 4.98 25.34
C GLN A 121 -17.70 6.27 26.16
N ARG A 122 -16.46 6.77 26.18
CA ARG A 122 -16.07 8.03 26.86
C ARG A 122 -16.19 9.22 25.94
N PHE A 123 -15.61 9.11 24.74
CA PHE A 123 -15.53 10.22 23.80
C PHE A 123 -15.73 9.71 22.36
N PRO A 124 -16.99 9.52 21.92
CA PRO A 124 -17.29 8.96 20.60
C PRO A 124 -16.82 9.85 19.46
N GLU A 125 -16.82 11.18 19.64
CA GLU A 125 -16.44 12.13 18.60
C GLU A 125 -14.94 12.08 18.28
N LEU A 126 -14.08 11.61 19.19
CA LEU A 126 -12.63 11.61 19.02
C LEU A 126 -12.17 10.81 17.79
N ALA A 127 -12.88 9.73 17.46
CA ALA A 127 -12.53 8.87 16.32
C ALA A 127 -12.63 9.59 14.97
N MET A 128 -13.44 10.66 14.87
CA MET A 128 -13.64 11.41 13.62
C MET A 128 -12.49 12.38 13.31
N PHE A 129 -11.76 12.85 14.33
CA PHE A 129 -10.70 13.85 14.14
C PHE A 129 -9.40 13.25 13.62
N PHE A 130 -9.11 11.99 13.96
CA PHE A 130 -7.82 11.36 13.68
C PHE A 130 -7.91 10.24 12.66
N THR A 131 -7.34 10.48 11.48
CA THR A 131 -7.11 9.43 10.47
C THR A 131 -5.96 8.50 10.87
N SER A 132 -4.91 9.05 11.49
CA SER A 132 -3.76 8.29 11.99
C SER A 132 -4.06 7.60 13.32
N GLY A 133 -3.93 6.28 13.35
CA GLY A 133 -4.12 5.48 14.56
C GLY A 133 -3.09 5.76 15.66
N LEU A 134 -1.86 6.13 15.31
CA LEU A 134 -0.81 6.47 16.28
C LEU A 134 -1.12 7.77 17.03
N LEU A 135 -1.54 8.81 16.29
CA LEU A 135 -1.93 10.09 16.90
C LEU A 135 -3.15 9.91 17.80
N TYR A 136 -4.12 9.11 17.36
CA TYR A 136 -5.26 8.74 18.18
C TYR A 136 -4.85 8.09 19.50
N ALA A 137 -3.96 7.09 19.47
CA ALA A 137 -3.48 6.40 20.67
C ALA A 137 -2.78 7.36 21.66
N ARG A 138 -1.90 8.25 21.17
CA ARG A 138 -1.22 9.26 21.99
C ARG A 138 -2.18 10.24 22.64
N VAL A 139 -3.16 10.75 21.87
CA VAL A 139 -4.17 11.68 22.39
C VAL A 139 -5.04 10.99 23.43
N VAL A 140 -5.43 9.73 23.23
CA VAL A 140 -6.18 8.95 24.24
C VAL A 140 -5.38 8.74 25.52
N GLN A 141 -4.08 8.47 25.43
CA GLN A 141 -3.21 8.35 26.61
C GLN A 141 -3.11 9.65 27.42
N LEU A 142 -3.17 10.81 26.74
CA LEU A 142 -3.15 12.12 27.37
C LEU A 142 -4.50 12.50 28.00
N LEU A 143 -5.61 12.20 27.32
CA LEU A 143 -6.97 12.53 27.79
C LEU A 143 -7.41 11.66 28.98
N GLN A 144 -7.16 10.36 28.92
CA GLN A 144 -7.58 9.38 29.92
C GLN A 144 -9.08 9.51 30.27
N ASN A 145 -9.42 9.69 31.55
CA ASN A 145 -10.79 9.91 32.02
C ASN A 145 -11.08 11.38 32.35
N ASN A 146 -10.07 12.25 32.38
CA ASN A 146 -10.23 13.64 32.83
C ASN A 146 -10.61 14.52 31.64
N MET A 147 -11.78 15.18 31.75
CA MET A 147 -12.24 16.15 30.73
C MET A 147 -11.70 17.55 30.96
N ASP A 148 -10.97 17.76 32.06
CA ASP A 148 -10.30 19.02 32.36
C ASP A 148 -9.00 19.11 31.55
N LEU A 149 -9.14 19.53 30.30
CA LEU A 149 -8.04 19.61 29.34
C LEU A 149 -7.04 20.71 29.65
N SER A 150 -7.30 21.58 30.63
CA SER A 150 -6.47 22.75 30.96
C SER A 150 -5.02 22.42 31.27
N GLN A 151 -4.75 21.24 31.84
CA GLN A 151 -3.40 20.79 32.18
C GLN A 151 -2.67 20.14 30.99
N VAL A 152 -3.41 19.73 29.96
CA VAL A 152 -2.92 18.91 28.85
C VAL A 152 -2.83 19.71 27.55
N ILE A 153 -3.34 20.96 27.53
CA ILE A 153 -3.33 21.83 26.34
C ILE A 153 -1.93 21.92 25.72
N ASP A 154 -0.91 22.17 26.54
CA ASP A 154 0.47 22.34 26.08
C ASP A 154 1.01 21.08 25.37
N GLN A 155 0.66 19.89 25.89
CA GLN A 155 1.08 18.62 25.30
C GLN A 155 0.25 18.25 24.07
N LEU A 156 -1.02 18.64 24.04
CA LEU A 156 -1.90 18.40 22.90
C LEU A 156 -1.51 19.28 21.71
N ASP A 157 -1.13 20.54 21.96
CA ASP A 157 -0.64 21.48 20.94
C ASP A 157 0.72 21.07 20.34
N GLU A 158 1.54 20.31 21.07
CA GLU A 158 2.78 19.74 20.52
C GLU A 158 2.50 18.61 19.50
N LEU A 159 1.45 17.81 19.75
CA LEU A 159 1.12 16.65 18.92
C LEU A 159 0.22 16.99 17.74
N VAL A 160 -0.65 17.99 17.88
CA VAL A 160 -1.77 18.25 16.98
C VAL A 160 -1.81 19.74 16.62
N PRO A 161 -2.12 20.11 15.36
CA PRO A 161 -2.32 21.51 15.00
C PRO A 161 -3.35 22.21 15.90
N SER A 162 -3.07 23.44 16.32
CA SER A 162 -3.89 24.22 17.26
C SER A 162 -5.38 24.32 16.89
N GLN A 163 -5.71 24.31 15.59
CA GLN A 163 -7.09 24.28 15.10
C GLN A 163 -7.85 23.02 15.56
N LEU A 164 -7.20 21.87 15.49
CA LEU A 164 -7.77 20.60 15.93
C LEU A 164 -7.83 20.52 17.47
N THR A 165 -6.83 21.06 18.18
CA THR A 165 -6.86 21.17 19.65
C THR A 165 -8.10 21.91 20.13
N ALA A 166 -8.40 23.08 19.55
CA ALA A 166 -9.58 23.87 19.91
C ALA A 166 -10.90 23.11 19.67
N VAL A 167 -10.99 22.37 18.55
CA VAL A 167 -12.15 21.54 18.23
C VAL A 167 -12.31 20.39 19.23
N ILE A 168 -11.21 19.73 19.61
CA ILE A 168 -11.21 18.66 20.62
C ILE A 168 -11.70 19.22 21.97
N ILE A 169 -11.24 20.40 22.38
CA ILE A 169 -11.67 21.04 23.64
C ILE A 169 -13.16 21.37 23.63
N ALA A 170 -13.65 21.93 22.52
CA ALA A 170 -15.08 22.23 22.37
C ALA A 170 -15.95 20.97 22.40
N CYS A 171 -15.51 19.89 21.74
CA CYS A 171 -16.22 18.62 21.73
C CYS A 171 -16.14 17.90 23.07
N ALA A 172 -15.02 17.99 23.78
CA ALA A 172 -14.86 17.44 25.11
C ALA A 172 -15.83 18.09 26.12
N SER A 173 -16.09 19.39 25.96
CA SER A 173 -17.04 20.12 26.81
C SER A 173 -18.52 19.76 26.54
N THR A 174 -18.82 19.18 25.39
CA THR A 174 -20.19 18.85 24.93
C THR A 174 -20.41 17.35 24.76
N THR A 175 -19.43 16.52 25.11
CA THR A 175 -19.52 15.07 24.87
C THR A 175 -20.60 14.42 25.75
N THR A 176 -21.25 13.42 25.19
CA THR A 176 -22.34 12.67 25.84
C THR A 176 -21.89 11.36 26.49
N GLY A 177 -20.59 11.06 26.45
CA GLY A 177 -20.04 9.79 26.92
C GLY A 177 -20.05 9.62 28.44
N ARG A 178 -19.89 8.38 28.88
CA ARG A 178 -19.82 8.00 30.29
C ARG A 178 -18.37 7.96 30.77
N GLU A 179 -18.15 8.18 32.06
CA GLU A 179 -16.85 7.93 32.68
C GLU A 179 -16.55 6.42 32.62
N LEU A 180 -15.32 6.09 32.23
CA LEU A 180 -14.86 4.70 32.17
C LEU A 180 -14.49 4.22 33.57
N SER A 181 -14.76 2.94 33.86
CA SER A 181 -14.24 2.30 35.06
C SER A 181 -12.71 2.22 35.00
N PRO A 182 -12.00 2.13 36.15
CA PRO A 182 -10.53 2.02 36.13
C PRO A 182 -10.05 0.80 35.34
N GLU A 183 -10.80 -0.31 35.35
CA GLU A 183 -10.51 -1.51 34.56
C GLU A 183 -10.70 -1.27 33.06
N GLU A 184 -11.77 -0.57 32.65
CA GLU A 184 -12.03 -0.23 31.25
C GLU A 184 -10.96 0.74 30.72
N LEU A 185 -10.59 1.75 31.51
CA LEU A 185 -9.53 2.69 31.18
C LEU A 185 -8.19 1.97 31.03
N GLN A 186 -7.86 1.04 31.93
CA GLN A 186 -6.63 0.28 31.86
C GLN A 186 -6.53 -0.55 30.56
N ARG A 187 -7.62 -1.16 30.09
CA ARG A 187 -7.66 -1.87 28.79
C ARG A 187 -7.39 -0.94 27.62
N VAL A 188 -7.93 0.27 27.64
CA VAL A 188 -7.68 1.28 26.59
C VAL A 188 -6.22 1.73 26.62
N LEU A 189 -5.67 2.01 27.80
CA LEU A 189 -4.26 2.39 27.95
C LEU A 189 -3.31 1.28 27.50
N GLU A 190 -3.61 0.02 27.84
CA GLU A 190 -2.89 -1.15 27.32
C GLU A 190 -2.95 -1.18 25.79
N ALA A 191 -4.11 -0.90 25.18
CA ALA A 191 -4.26 -0.84 23.72
C ALA A 191 -3.37 0.23 23.09
N CYS A 192 -3.34 1.43 23.68
CA CYS A 192 -2.52 2.51 23.19
C CYS A 192 -1.02 2.18 23.30
N GLN A 193 -0.58 1.58 24.41
CA GLN A 193 0.80 1.12 24.57
C GLN A 193 1.17 0.04 23.56
N GLU A 194 0.26 -0.89 23.27
CA GLU A 194 0.48 -1.90 22.22
C GLU A 194 0.60 -1.28 20.82
N ILE A 195 -0.22 -0.26 20.49
CA ILE A 195 -0.11 0.47 19.22
C ILE A 195 1.26 1.15 19.09
N GLU A 196 1.74 1.79 20.16
CA GLU A 196 3.04 2.47 20.15
C GLU A 196 4.21 1.51 20.05
N THR A 197 4.15 0.38 20.76
CA THR A 197 5.20 -0.66 20.70
C THR A 197 5.25 -1.34 19.32
N LEU A 198 4.09 -1.63 18.71
CA LEU A 198 4.00 -2.11 17.33
C LEU A 198 4.59 -1.10 16.34
N GLU A 199 4.26 0.18 16.49
CA GLU A 199 4.79 1.22 15.61
C GLU A 199 6.31 1.38 15.78
N ALA A 200 6.82 1.37 17.01
CA ALA A 200 8.26 1.42 17.28
C ALA A 200 8.99 0.21 16.65
N ALA A 201 8.48 -1.01 16.86
CA ALA A 201 9.03 -2.22 16.25
C ALA A 201 9.03 -2.10 14.71
N LYS A 202 7.93 -1.62 14.12
CA LYS A 202 7.86 -1.40 12.67
C LYS A 202 8.94 -0.44 12.17
N GLN A 203 9.17 0.68 12.87
CA GLN A 203 10.20 1.65 12.47
C GLN A 203 11.60 1.01 12.49
N THR A 204 11.92 0.19 13.50
CA THR A 204 13.22 -0.51 13.53
C THR A 204 13.45 -1.42 12.33
N PHE A 205 12.43 -2.19 11.91
CA PHE A 205 12.52 -3.02 10.71
C PHE A 205 12.58 -2.18 9.43
N LEU A 206 11.82 -1.09 9.35
CA LEU A 206 11.85 -0.18 8.20
C LEU A 206 13.22 0.48 8.01
N GLU A 207 13.87 0.91 9.08
CA GLU A 207 15.23 1.47 9.03
C GLU A 207 16.24 0.46 8.50
N TYR A 208 16.16 -0.80 8.95
CA TYR A 208 17.01 -1.87 8.44
C TYR A 208 16.74 -2.16 6.95
N ILE A 209 15.47 -2.31 6.57
CA ILE A 209 15.06 -2.52 5.17
C ILE A 209 15.54 -1.38 4.27
N GLN A 210 15.49 -0.12 4.73
CA GLN A 210 15.97 1.03 3.97
C GLN A 210 17.47 0.95 3.67
N ARG A 211 18.27 0.36 4.56
CA ARG A 211 19.71 0.17 4.37
C ARG A 211 20.02 -1.04 3.49
N SER A 212 19.32 -2.16 3.71
CA SER A 212 19.64 -3.43 3.02
C SER A 212 19.00 -3.57 1.63
N MET A 213 17.79 -3.04 1.41
CA MET A 213 17.07 -3.23 0.15
C MET A 213 17.79 -2.67 -1.09
N PRO A 214 18.43 -1.48 -1.05
CA PRO A 214 19.25 -0.99 -2.17
C PRO A 214 20.44 -1.90 -2.54
N LEU A 215 20.93 -2.72 -1.59
CA LEU A 215 22.01 -3.70 -1.84
C LEU A 215 21.51 -4.96 -2.56
N ILE A 216 20.20 -5.20 -2.53
CA ILE A 216 19.56 -6.32 -3.21
C ILE A 216 19.04 -5.90 -4.60
N CYS A 217 18.27 -4.80 -4.64
CA CYS A 217 17.63 -4.29 -5.86
C CYS A 217 17.86 -2.78 -6.02
N PRO A 218 19.05 -2.37 -6.49
CA PRO A 218 19.40 -0.96 -6.62
C PRO A 218 18.50 -0.23 -7.63
N ASN A 219 18.09 -0.89 -8.72
CA ASN A 219 17.32 -0.24 -9.77
C ASN A 219 15.84 -0.08 -9.40
N LEU A 220 15.22 -1.12 -8.83
CA LEU A 220 13.84 -1.02 -8.32
C LEU A 220 13.72 0.03 -7.20
N CYS A 221 14.65 0.03 -6.24
CA CYS A 221 14.67 1.01 -5.16
C CYS A 221 14.80 2.45 -5.69
N ALA A 222 15.68 2.68 -6.67
CA ALA A 222 15.83 3.99 -7.30
C ALA A 222 14.59 4.42 -8.09
N PHE A 223 13.81 3.48 -8.62
CA PHE A 223 12.61 3.77 -9.39
C PHE A 223 11.37 4.00 -8.52
N LEU A 224 11.00 3.04 -7.65
CA LEU A 224 9.76 3.07 -6.85
C LEU A 224 9.93 3.65 -5.44
N GLY A 225 11.17 3.71 -4.94
CA GLY A 225 11.47 3.92 -3.53
C GLY A 225 11.49 2.61 -2.74
N THR A 226 12.21 2.61 -1.62
CA THR A 226 12.44 1.42 -0.77
C THR A 226 11.14 0.91 -0.13
N GLY A 227 10.23 1.80 0.28
CA GLY A 227 8.99 1.43 0.96
C GLY A 227 8.02 0.62 0.09
N ILE A 228 7.82 0.99 -1.17
CA ILE A 228 6.96 0.21 -2.09
C ILE A 228 7.67 -1.06 -2.53
N THR A 229 9.00 -0.97 -2.74
CA THR A 229 9.80 -2.12 -3.14
C THR A 229 9.78 -3.22 -2.07
N SER A 230 9.88 -2.86 -0.78
CA SER A 230 9.79 -3.84 0.31
C SER A 230 8.43 -4.51 0.40
N GLN A 231 7.34 -3.76 0.18
CA GLN A 231 5.98 -4.33 0.13
C GLN A 231 5.83 -5.32 -1.02
N LEU A 232 6.38 -5.02 -2.20
CA LEU A 232 6.39 -5.95 -3.32
C LEU A 232 7.20 -7.22 -3.02
N PHE A 233 8.34 -7.06 -2.35
CA PHE A 233 9.19 -8.18 -1.96
C PHE A 233 8.53 -9.10 -0.95
N ALA A 234 7.81 -8.52 0.01
CA ALA A 234 7.05 -9.26 1.01
C ALA A 234 6.07 -10.23 0.35
N ILE A 235 5.20 -9.73 -0.53
CA ILE A 235 4.21 -10.58 -1.20
C ILE A 235 4.85 -11.55 -2.20
N ALA A 236 5.80 -11.08 -3.02
CA ALA A 236 6.33 -11.92 -4.08
C ALA A 236 7.35 -12.96 -3.58
N GLY A 237 7.98 -12.76 -2.43
CA GLY A 237 9.03 -13.65 -1.91
C GLY A 237 10.41 -13.44 -2.57
N GLY A 238 10.70 -12.21 -3.01
CA GLY A 238 12.00 -11.81 -3.56
C GLY A 238 12.00 -11.32 -5.01
N VAL A 239 13.19 -11.09 -5.57
CA VAL A 239 13.39 -10.46 -6.90
C VAL A 239 13.10 -11.42 -8.06
N ALA A 240 13.47 -12.69 -7.92
CA ALA A 240 13.27 -13.70 -8.96
C ALA A 240 11.78 -13.89 -9.32
N PRO A 241 10.86 -14.09 -8.37
CA PRO A 241 9.43 -14.15 -8.69
C PRO A 241 8.91 -12.83 -9.26
N LEU A 242 9.33 -11.67 -8.73
CA LEU A 242 8.96 -10.36 -9.29
C LEU A 242 9.39 -10.20 -10.76
N ALA A 243 10.55 -10.73 -11.14
CA ALA A 243 11.04 -10.67 -12.52
C ALA A 243 10.27 -11.59 -13.49
N ALA A 244 9.71 -12.69 -12.96
CA ALA A 244 8.92 -13.65 -13.71
C ALA A 244 7.47 -13.21 -13.94
N MET A 245 6.91 -12.40 -13.03
CA MET A 245 5.54 -11.88 -13.11
C MET A 245 5.28 -11.01 -14.35
N ASP A 246 4.03 -10.98 -14.77
CA ASP A 246 3.56 -10.08 -15.83
C ASP A 246 3.27 -8.66 -15.29
N PRO A 247 3.41 -7.59 -16.10
CA PRO A 247 3.12 -6.22 -15.64
C PRO A 247 1.70 -6.01 -15.11
N THR A 248 0.72 -6.75 -15.66
CA THR A 248 -0.68 -6.72 -15.20
C THR A 248 -0.84 -7.40 -13.85
N GLU A 249 -0.13 -8.50 -13.62
CA GLU A 249 -0.09 -9.22 -12.34
C GLU A 249 0.58 -8.35 -11.27
N LEU A 250 1.74 -7.76 -11.58
CA LEU A 250 2.46 -6.83 -10.71
C LEU A 250 1.57 -5.65 -10.27
N SER A 251 0.72 -5.13 -11.16
CA SER A 251 -0.21 -4.04 -10.86
C SER A 251 -1.35 -4.41 -9.89
N ARG A 252 -1.66 -5.71 -9.79
CA ARG A 252 -2.69 -6.26 -8.89
C ARG A 252 -2.12 -6.68 -7.53
N LEU A 253 -0.79 -6.74 -7.38
CA LEU A 253 -0.19 -7.10 -6.09
C LEU A 253 -0.60 -6.09 -5.00
N GLY A 254 -1.08 -6.64 -3.88
CA GLY A 254 -1.57 -5.85 -2.75
C GLY A 254 -2.98 -5.27 -2.94
N SER A 255 -3.66 -5.51 -4.06
CA SER A 255 -5.08 -5.17 -4.15
C SER A 255 -5.90 -6.26 -3.49
N THR A 256 -6.48 -5.98 -2.31
CA THR A 256 -7.53 -6.85 -1.77
C THR A 256 -8.75 -6.76 -2.69
N ARG A 257 -9.32 -7.88 -3.11
CA ARG A 257 -10.60 -7.81 -3.82
C ARG A 257 -11.64 -7.35 -2.81
N ALA A 258 -12.21 -6.16 -3.03
CA ALA A 258 -13.39 -5.68 -2.32
C ALA A 258 -14.57 -6.61 -2.68
N ASN A 259 -14.62 -7.78 -2.04
CA ASN A 259 -15.73 -8.70 -2.17
C ASN A 259 -16.94 -8.08 -1.45
N SER A 260 -18.03 -7.91 -2.20
CA SER A 260 -19.45 -7.88 -1.78
C SER A 260 -20.07 -6.62 -1.15
N SER A 261 -19.33 -5.62 -0.69
CA SER A 261 -19.95 -4.36 -0.21
C SER A 261 -20.02 -3.35 -1.35
N GLY A 262 -21.23 -2.95 -1.75
CA GLY A 262 -21.54 -2.10 -2.93
C GLY A 262 -20.93 -0.68 -2.96
N ILE A 263 -19.90 -0.41 -2.16
CA ILE A 263 -19.06 0.79 -2.21
C ILE A 263 -17.79 0.39 -2.96
N ALA A 264 -17.69 0.83 -4.22
CA ALA A 264 -16.60 0.51 -5.14
C ALA A 264 -15.25 1.17 -4.77
N LEU A 265 -14.83 1.11 -3.52
CA LEU A 265 -13.46 1.47 -3.13
C LEU A 265 -12.56 0.27 -3.45
N LYS A 266 -12.19 0.15 -4.73
CA LYS A 266 -11.12 -0.77 -5.15
C LYS A 266 -9.89 -0.43 -4.32
N THR A 267 -9.49 -1.28 -3.39
CA THR A 267 -8.18 -1.12 -2.74
C THR A 267 -7.14 -1.31 -3.84
N THR A 268 -6.54 -0.22 -4.28
CA THR A 268 -5.61 -0.24 -5.39
C THR A 268 -4.26 -0.75 -4.86
N GLY A 269 -3.60 -1.68 -5.57
CA GLY A 269 -2.42 -2.39 -5.09
C GLY A 269 -1.22 -1.50 -4.74
N PHE A 270 -0.11 -2.06 -4.24
CA PHE A 270 1.02 -1.25 -3.72
C PHE A 270 1.56 -0.22 -4.71
N LEU A 271 1.63 -0.58 -6.00
CA LEU A 271 2.08 0.33 -7.06
C LEU A 271 1.14 1.53 -7.28
N SER A 272 -0.12 1.44 -6.88
CA SER A 272 -1.05 2.56 -6.97
C SER A 272 -0.78 3.66 -5.94
N ASN A 273 -0.14 3.30 -4.82
CA ASN A 273 0.31 4.22 -3.78
C ASN A 273 1.66 4.87 -4.13
N SER A 274 2.23 4.54 -5.30
CA SER A 274 3.43 5.21 -5.79
C SER A 274 3.17 6.69 -6.03
N ASP A 275 4.21 7.47 -5.78
CA ASP A 275 4.31 8.90 -6.10
C ASP A 275 3.95 9.18 -7.56
N PHE A 276 4.28 8.26 -8.48
CA PHE A 276 3.87 8.38 -9.87
C PHE A 276 2.36 8.32 -10.07
N VAL A 277 1.62 7.48 -9.34
CA VAL A 277 0.19 7.27 -9.59
C VAL A 277 -0.66 8.23 -8.75
N VAL A 278 -0.33 8.40 -7.48
CA VAL A 278 -1.10 9.23 -6.53
C VAL A 278 -1.17 10.69 -6.99
N ASN A 279 -0.07 11.23 -7.52
CA ASN A 279 0.04 12.64 -7.92
C ASN A 279 -0.71 12.98 -9.22
N HIS A 280 -1.26 11.99 -9.93
CA HIS A 280 -1.92 12.22 -11.22
C HIS A 280 -3.46 12.31 -11.08
N PRO A 281 -4.12 13.05 -11.99
CA PRO A 281 -5.58 13.10 -12.06
C PRO A 281 -6.20 11.70 -12.12
N PRO A 282 -7.34 11.46 -11.47
CA PRO A 282 -7.95 10.12 -11.36
C PRO A 282 -8.20 9.44 -12.70
N GLN A 283 -8.45 10.21 -13.77
CA GLN A 283 -8.65 9.71 -15.13
C GLN A 283 -7.38 9.08 -15.73
N LEU A 284 -6.19 9.58 -15.37
CA LEU A 284 -4.91 9.13 -15.90
C LEU A 284 -4.25 8.03 -15.05
N ARG A 285 -4.70 7.81 -13.81
CA ARG A 285 -4.11 6.82 -12.88
C ARG A 285 -4.00 5.40 -13.46
N PRO A 286 -5.01 4.83 -14.15
CA PRO A 286 -4.88 3.48 -14.73
C PRO A 286 -3.84 3.40 -15.86
N LYS A 287 -3.63 4.51 -16.59
CA LYS A 287 -2.58 4.60 -17.61
C LYS A 287 -1.20 4.71 -16.97
N ALA A 288 -1.08 5.52 -15.91
CA ALA A 288 0.13 5.67 -15.12
C ALA A 288 0.54 4.34 -14.47
N LEU A 289 -0.40 3.65 -13.83
CA LEU A 289 -0.16 2.36 -13.18
C LEU A 289 0.39 1.31 -14.14
N ARG A 290 -0.20 1.18 -15.35
CA ARG A 290 0.31 0.26 -16.38
C ARG A 290 1.73 0.59 -16.81
N LEU A 291 2.03 1.87 -17.01
CA LEU A 291 3.38 2.31 -17.36
C LEU A 291 4.38 1.96 -16.26
N VAL A 292 4.08 2.34 -15.02
CA VAL A 292 4.93 2.07 -13.84
C VAL A 292 5.14 0.58 -13.63
N SER A 293 4.10 -0.24 -13.79
CA SER A 293 4.20 -1.70 -13.62
C SER A 293 5.08 -2.32 -14.71
N SER A 294 4.95 -1.85 -15.96
CA SER A 294 5.78 -2.34 -17.07
C SER A 294 7.26 -1.98 -16.89
N THR A 295 7.57 -0.76 -16.43
CA THR A 295 8.95 -0.34 -16.18
C THR A 295 9.52 -1.02 -14.94
N ALA A 296 8.73 -1.18 -13.88
CA ALA A 296 9.12 -1.94 -12.69
C ALA A 296 9.46 -3.40 -13.03
N THR A 297 8.67 -4.07 -13.88
CA THR A 297 8.96 -5.45 -14.31
C THR A 297 10.30 -5.54 -15.06
N VAL A 298 10.60 -4.56 -15.93
CA VAL A 298 11.90 -4.50 -16.65
C VAL A 298 13.06 -4.30 -15.67
N LEU A 299 12.91 -3.40 -14.70
CA LEU A 299 13.93 -3.15 -13.68
C LEU A 299 14.12 -4.35 -12.75
N ALA A 300 13.03 -5.04 -12.36
CA ALA A 300 13.08 -6.28 -11.61
C ALA A 300 13.88 -7.36 -12.36
N ARG A 301 13.71 -7.47 -13.68
CA ARG A 301 14.49 -8.39 -14.53
C ARG A 301 15.96 -8.00 -14.62
N ILE A 302 16.29 -6.71 -14.58
CA ILE A 302 17.69 -6.24 -14.58
C ILE A 302 18.35 -6.57 -13.24
N ASP A 303 17.65 -6.33 -12.13
CA ASP A 303 18.11 -6.64 -10.77
C ASP A 303 18.25 -8.16 -10.56
N ALA A 304 17.28 -8.96 -11.01
CA ALA A 304 17.33 -10.43 -10.92
C ALA A 304 18.56 -11.02 -11.63
N ASN A 305 18.87 -10.51 -12.82
CA ASN A 305 20.01 -10.99 -13.62
C ASN A 305 21.34 -10.35 -13.21
N ARG A 306 21.33 -9.40 -12.25
CA ARG A 306 22.49 -8.58 -11.83
C ARG A 306 23.28 -7.95 -12.97
N ARG A 307 22.65 -7.69 -14.12
CA ARG A 307 23.34 -7.16 -15.31
C ARG A 307 23.85 -5.73 -15.11
N ALA A 308 23.22 -4.98 -14.20
CA ALA A 308 23.62 -3.65 -13.79
C ALA A 308 23.54 -3.54 -12.26
N ALA A 309 24.65 -3.84 -11.57
CA ALA A 309 24.75 -3.65 -10.12
C ALA A 309 24.67 -2.17 -9.70
N SER A 310 24.68 -1.23 -10.65
CA SER A 310 24.50 0.19 -10.39
C SER A 310 23.02 0.57 -10.42
N HIS A 311 22.65 1.60 -9.64
CA HIS A 311 21.31 2.19 -9.59
C HIS A 311 21.00 3.12 -10.79
N GLN A 312 21.91 3.22 -11.76
CA GLN A 312 21.84 4.23 -12.83
C GLN A 312 20.65 3.99 -13.77
N GLU A 313 20.35 2.72 -14.06
CA GLU A 313 19.24 2.38 -14.94
C GLU A 313 17.88 2.69 -14.29
N GLY A 314 17.75 2.44 -12.98
CA GLY A 314 16.58 2.85 -12.19
C GLY A 314 16.34 4.37 -12.23
N VAL A 315 17.40 5.18 -12.02
CA VAL A 315 17.33 6.65 -12.09
C VAL A 315 16.95 7.12 -13.50
N ARG A 316 17.55 6.51 -14.54
CA ARG A 316 17.27 6.84 -15.94
C ARG A 316 15.81 6.56 -16.31
N GLN A 317 15.28 5.41 -15.91
CA GLN A 317 13.89 5.05 -16.15
C GLN A 317 12.91 5.92 -15.36
N ARG A 318 13.27 6.29 -14.11
CA ARG A 318 12.48 7.23 -13.29
C ARG A 318 12.28 8.56 -14.01
N GLU A 319 13.36 9.12 -14.57
CA GLU A 319 13.27 10.37 -15.32
C GLU A 319 12.47 10.23 -16.62
N LEU A 320 12.69 9.15 -17.39
CA LEU A 320 11.92 8.91 -18.62
C LEU A 320 10.41 8.75 -18.35
N VAL A 321 10.04 8.02 -17.31
CA VAL A 321 8.63 7.85 -16.91
C VAL A 321 8.05 9.18 -16.47
N ARG A 322 8.77 9.96 -15.65
CA ARG A 322 8.37 11.30 -15.22
C ARG A 322 8.09 12.23 -16.41
N LEU A 323 9.02 12.33 -17.37
CA LEU A 323 8.84 13.16 -18.57
C LEU A 323 7.66 12.70 -19.43
N LYS A 324 7.50 11.38 -19.60
CA LYS A 324 6.36 10.81 -20.34
C LYS A 324 5.03 11.10 -19.65
N MET A 325 5.00 11.08 -18.33
CA MET A 325 3.81 11.41 -17.54
C MET A 325 3.45 12.89 -17.61
N LEU A 326 4.45 13.79 -17.55
CA LEU A 326 4.25 15.23 -17.76
C LEU A 326 3.64 15.52 -19.13
N SER A 327 4.08 14.83 -20.18
CA SER A 327 3.51 15.00 -21.53
C SER A 327 2.02 14.64 -21.65
N TRP A 328 1.46 13.92 -20.68
CA TRP A 328 0.01 13.62 -20.66
C TRP A 328 -0.83 14.73 -20.05
N LEU A 329 -0.21 15.64 -19.29
CA LEU A 329 -0.87 16.80 -18.70
C LEU A 329 -0.98 17.95 -19.69
N ASP A 330 -0.13 17.96 -20.72
CA ASP A 330 -0.20 18.94 -21.79
C ASP A 330 -1.51 18.76 -22.58
N PRO A 331 -2.22 19.87 -22.90
CA PRO A 331 -3.42 19.79 -23.71
C PRO A 331 -3.06 19.21 -25.09
N PRO A 332 -3.96 18.40 -25.70
CA PRO A 332 -3.71 17.88 -27.04
C PRO A 332 -3.49 19.07 -27.99
N VAL A 333 -2.36 19.06 -28.71
CA VAL A 333 -2.10 20.07 -29.73
C VAL A 333 -3.20 19.95 -30.78
N LEU A 334 -4.13 20.92 -30.79
CA LEU A 334 -5.10 21.06 -31.85
C LEU A 334 -4.32 21.42 -33.11
N ARG A 335 -3.96 20.41 -33.91
CA ARG A 335 -3.62 20.65 -35.31
C ARG A 335 -4.90 21.20 -35.93
N GLY A 336 -4.98 22.52 -36.04
CA GLY A 336 -6.06 23.21 -36.73
C GLY A 336 -6.26 22.49 -38.05
N ALA A 337 -7.53 22.18 -38.38
CA ALA A 337 -7.90 21.53 -39.62
C ALA A 337 -7.10 22.21 -40.73
N GLY A 338 -6.07 21.52 -41.23
CA GLY A 338 -5.25 22.04 -42.30
C GLY A 338 -6.24 22.32 -43.41
N ASN A 339 -6.56 23.60 -43.61
CA ASN A 339 -7.14 24.02 -44.85
C ASN A 339 -6.06 23.69 -45.85
N ASN A 340 -6.20 22.54 -46.48
CA ASN A 340 -5.49 22.14 -47.66
C ASN A 340 -5.89 23.17 -48.73
N THR A 341 -5.40 24.40 -48.63
CA THR A 341 -5.39 25.41 -49.70
C THR A 341 -4.33 25.04 -50.72
N TYR A 342 -4.13 23.75 -50.97
CA TYR A 342 -3.81 23.32 -52.31
C TYR A 342 -5.08 23.62 -53.09
N GLU A 343 -5.06 24.72 -53.85
CA GLU A 343 -5.94 24.93 -54.97
C GLU A 343 -6.02 23.60 -55.71
N ARG A 344 -7.15 22.87 -55.55
CA ARG A 344 -7.39 21.65 -56.32
C ARG A 344 -7.39 22.14 -57.75
N ARG A 345 -6.23 22.05 -58.42
CA ARG A 345 -6.11 22.24 -59.87
C ARG A 345 -7.16 21.31 -60.44
N ARG A 346 -8.31 21.88 -60.80
CA ARG A 346 -9.37 21.19 -61.50
C ARG A 346 -8.70 20.72 -62.77
N ARG A 347 -8.29 19.45 -62.81
CA ARG A 347 -8.08 18.74 -64.06
C ARG A 347 -9.43 18.73 -64.75
N LYS A 348 -9.72 19.80 -65.49
CA LYS A 348 -10.81 19.86 -66.47
C LYS A 348 -10.48 18.78 -67.48
N ARG A 349 -10.93 17.54 -67.22
CA ARG A 349 -10.98 16.50 -68.24
C ARG A 349 -11.87 17.06 -69.35
N PRO A 350 -11.41 17.10 -70.61
CA PRO A 350 -12.29 17.45 -71.71
C PRO A 350 -13.42 16.42 -71.72
N ARG A 351 -14.65 16.89 -71.46
CA ARG A 351 -15.85 16.06 -71.60
C ARG A 351 -16.01 15.77 -73.09
N ARG A 352 -15.68 14.53 -73.48
CA ARG A 352 -16.09 13.96 -74.76
C ARG A 352 -17.62 13.77 -74.70
N ASN A 353 -18.31 14.63 -75.45
CA ASN A 353 -19.69 14.59 -75.93
C ASN A 353 -20.77 14.07 -74.95
N LEU A 354 -21.54 15.01 -74.40
CA LEU A 354 -22.99 14.82 -74.31
C LEU A 354 -23.58 15.05 -75.71
N ARG A 355 -23.64 13.96 -76.48
CA ARG A 355 -24.66 13.67 -77.49
C ARG A 355 -24.79 12.16 -77.57
#